data_AF-A0A645HVB4-F1
#
_entry.id   AF-A0A645HVB4-F1
#
_cell.length_a   1.000
_cell.length_b   1.000
_cell.length_c   1.000
_cell.angle_alpha   90.00
_cell.angle_beta   90.00
_cell.angle_gamma   90.00
#
_symmetry.space_group_name_H-M   'P 1'
#
loop_
_entity.id
_entity.type
_entity.pdbx_description
1 polymer ?
#
loop_
_entity_poly.entity_id
_entity_poly.type
_entity_poly.pdbx_seq_one_letter_code
_entity_poly.pdbx_strand_id
1 'polypeptide(L)'
;MKIFGCDQPWSRIINGHVPVKAGSGEDPRKAGGRLIVIDGGFCRAYQKSTGTAGYTMFFSSHGIRIAAHEPFTSRAEAISGSLDVRRRNLIIENLPERLLVSDTDEGKAIARRIKDLGQLAEAYRAGHIRQGTEN
;
A
#
# COMPACT_ATOMS: atom_id res chain seq x y z
N MET A 1 -13.54 -0.72 9.09
CA MET A 1 -12.69 0.45 8.82
C MET A 1 -12.37 1.18 10.12
N LYS A 2 -13.33 1.87 10.78
CA LYS A 2 -13.10 2.52 12.09
C LYS A 2 -12.47 1.63 13.17
N ILE A 3 -12.94 0.38 13.32
CA ILE A 3 -12.38 -0.57 14.30
C ILE A 3 -10.90 -0.93 14.04
N PHE A 4 -10.40 -0.71 12.82
CA PHE A 4 -9.00 -0.93 12.45
C PHE A 4 -8.19 0.37 12.45
N GLY A 5 -8.76 1.48 12.92
CA GLY A 5 -8.11 2.80 12.87
C GLY A 5 -7.98 3.39 11.46
N CYS A 6 -8.56 2.76 10.44
CA CYS A 6 -8.49 3.24 9.06
C CYS A 6 -9.76 4.04 8.73
N ASP A 7 -9.76 5.34 8.96
CA ASP A 7 -10.91 6.24 8.79
C ASP A 7 -10.81 7.15 7.56
N GLN A 8 -9.64 7.22 6.93
CA GLN A 8 -9.40 8.07 5.77
C GLN A 8 -10.08 7.53 4.50
N PRO A 9 -10.47 8.40 3.53
CA PRO A 9 -11.07 7.97 2.26
C PRO A 9 -10.21 6.96 1.46
N TRP A 10 -8.89 7.07 1.57
CA TRP A 10 -7.91 6.19 0.93
C TRP A 10 -7.56 4.94 1.74
N SER A 11 -8.22 4.73 2.87
CA SER A 11 -8.00 3.54 3.69
C SER A 11 -8.39 2.26 2.97
N ARG A 12 -7.47 1.31 2.85
CA ARG A 12 -7.72 -0.01 2.27
C ARG A 12 -7.25 -1.09 3.22
N ILE A 13 -8.04 -2.16 3.36
CA ILE A 13 -7.59 -3.41 3.99
C ILE A 13 -7.02 -4.27 2.88
N ILE A 14 -5.79 -4.75 3.07
CA ILE A 14 -5.14 -5.64 2.12
C ILE A 14 -5.19 -7.06 2.69
N ASN A 15 -5.80 -7.98 1.95
CA ASN A 15 -5.80 -9.39 2.32
C ASN A 15 -4.96 -10.20 1.34
N GLY A 16 -3.95 -10.87 1.89
CA GLY A 16 -3.11 -11.80 1.15
C GLY A 16 -3.70 -13.21 1.08
N HIS A 17 -3.05 -14.10 0.33
CA HIS A 17 -3.23 -15.56 0.43
C HIS A 17 -4.53 -16.15 -0.15
N VAL A 18 -5.58 -15.34 -0.34
CA VAL A 18 -6.83 -15.79 -0.97
C VAL A 18 -6.73 -15.64 -2.49
N PRO A 19 -6.87 -16.72 -3.27
CA PRO A 19 -6.79 -16.65 -4.73
C PRO A 19 -8.00 -15.89 -5.31
N VAL A 20 -7.76 -15.03 -6.30
CA VAL A 20 -8.81 -14.31 -7.02
C VAL A 20 -9.07 -15.00 -8.36
N LYS A 21 -10.31 -15.43 -8.62
CA LYS A 21 -10.75 -16.09 -9.87
C LYS A 21 -10.99 -15.08 -10.98
N ALA A 22 -9.93 -14.35 -11.35
CA ALA A 22 -9.97 -13.33 -12.39
C ALA A 22 -10.47 -13.87 -13.74
N GLY A 23 -10.13 -15.12 -14.09
CA GLY A 23 -10.62 -15.80 -15.29
C GLY A 23 -12.14 -16.01 -15.31
N SER A 24 -12.80 -15.97 -14.16
CA SER A 24 -14.27 -16.00 -14.01
C SER A 24 -14.89 -14.61 -13.85
N GLY A 25 -14.09 -13.54 -13.99
CA GLY A 25 -14.54 -12.15 -13.85
C GLY A 25 -14.55 -11.64 -12.40
N GLU A 26 -13.91 -12.32 -11.45
CA GLU A 26 -13.83 -11.85 -10.06
C GLU A 26 -12.99 -10.57 -9.94
N ASP A 27 -13.56 -9.51 -9.35
CA ASP A 27 -12.83 -8.27 -9.06
C ASP A 27 -12.00 -8.44 -7.76
N PRO A 28 -10.69 -8.13 -7.77
CA PRO A 28 -9.85 -8.14 -6.57
C PRO A 28 -10.30 -7.12 -5.51
N ARG A 29 -11.08 -6.09 -5.90
CA ARG A 29 -11.71 -5.13 -5.01
C ARG A 29 -13.02 -5.68 -4.49
N LYS A 30 -13.10 -5.83 -3.17
CA LYS A 30 -14.28 -6.28 -2.43
C LYS A 30 -14.78 -5.18 -1.52
N ALA A 31 -15.99 -5.38 -0.99
CA ALA A 31 -16.62 -4.47 -0.03
C ALA A 31 -16.61 -2.99 -0.50
N GLY A 32 -17.03 -2.75 -1.75
CA GLY A 32 -17.08 -1.41 -2.33
C GLY A 32 -15.71 -0.75 -2.49
N GLY A 33 -14.66 -1.54 -2.73
CA GLY A 33 -13.29 -1.03 -2.91
C GLY A 33 -12.48 -0.92 -1.62
N ARG A 34 -13.07 -1.17 -0.45
CA ARG A 34 -12.37 -1.03 0.85
C ARG A 34 -11.46 -2.20 1.19
N LEU A 35 -11.72 -3.37 0.62
CA LEU A 35 -10.90 -4.57 0.77
C LEU A 35 -10.27 -4.90 -0.58
N ILE A 36 -8.95 -5.03 -0.61
CA ILE A 36 -8.22 -5.45 -1.80
C ILE A 36 -7.61 -6.81 -1.51
N VAL A 37 -7.96 -7.80 -2.34
CA VAL A 37 -7.36 -9.13 -2.26
C VAL A 37 -6.21 -9.20 -3.24
N ILE A 38 -5.02 -9.51 -2.71
CA ILE A 38 -3.80 -9.64 -3.49
C ILE A 38 -3.28 -11.04 -3.28
N ASP A 39 -3.29 -11.83 -4.35
CA ASP A 39 -2.53 -13.07 -4.40
C ASP A 39 -1.26 -12.78 -5.19
N GLY A 40 -0.10 -13.02 -4.61
CA GLY A 40 1.19 -12.68 -5.21
C GLY A 40 1.51 -13.45 -6.48
N GLY A 41 0.63 -14.32 -6.99
CA GLY A 41 0.71 -14.84 -8.34
C GLY A 41 1.70 -15.96 -8.61
N PHE A 42 2.66 -16.11 -7.69
CA PHE A 42 3.75 -17.06 -7.77
C PHE A 42 3.35 -18.48 -7.38
N CYS A 43 2.14 -18.69 -6.83
CA CYS A 43 1.68 -20.02 -6.48
C CYS A 43 1.11 -20.75 -7.72
N ARG A 44 1.94 -21.62 -8.29
CA ARG A 44 1.61 -22.45 -9.47
C ARG A 44 0.33 -23.29 -9.29
N ALA A 45 -0.01 -23.66 -8.06
CA ALA A 45 -1.19 -24.44 -7.73
C ALA A 45 -2.51 -23.69 -7.98
N TYR A 46 -2.52 -22.36 -7.81
CA TYR A 46 -3.73 -21.55 -7.97
C TYR A 46 -3.92 -21.03 -9.41
N GLN A 47 -2.88 -21.03 -10.25
CA GLN A 47 -2.95 -20.52 -11.63
C GLN A 47 -4.05 -21.16 -12.48
N LYS A 48 -4.35 -22.45 -12.27
CA LYS A 48 -5.43 -23.15 -12.99
C LYS A 48 -6.82 -22.64 -12.62
N SER A 49 -7.02 -22.17 -11.39
CA SER A 49 -8.32 -21.69 -10.90
C SER A 49 -8.47 -20.16 -10.96
N THR A 50 -7.36 -19.42 -10.89
CA THR A 50 -7.35 -17.95 -10.93
C THR A 50 -7.40 -17.41 -12.36
N GLY A 51 -6.78 -18.10 -13.32
CA GLY A 51 -6.62 -17.63 -14.70
C GLY A 51 -5.60 -16.50 -14.86
N THR A 52 -4.94 -16.08 -13.78
CA THR A 52 -3.89 -15.05 -13.74
C THR A 52 -2.72 -15.52 -12.87
N ALA A 53 -1.55 -14.91 -13.05
CA ALA A 53 -0.48 -14.94 -12.06
C ALA A 53 -0.72 -13.88 -10.98
N GLY A 54 -1.94 -13.82 -10.44
CA GLY A 54 -2.25 -12.95 -9.31
C GLY A 54 -2.20 -11.45 -9.59
N TYR A 55 -2.08 -10.68 -8.52
CA TYR A 55 -2.14 -9.22 -8.52
C TYR A 55 -0.95 -8.62 -7.76
N THR A 56 -0.56 -7.41 -8.12
CA THR A 56 0.36 -6.58 -7.34
C THR A 56 -0.27 -5.22 -7.12
N MET A 57 -0.20 -4.72 -5.89
CA MET A 57 -0.64 -3.37 -5.56
C MET A 57 0.56 -2.45 -5.31
N PHE A 58 0.48 -1.26 -5.87
CA PHE A 58 1.41 -0.16 -5.65
C PHE A 58 0.66 0.96 -4.95
N PHE A 59 1.21 1.46 -3.84
CA PHE A 59 0.71 2.64 -3.15
C PHE A 59 1.76 3.73 -3.21
N SER A 60 1.34 4.95 -3.56
CA SER A 60 2.19 6.14 -3.45
C SER A 60 1.37 7.34 -2.95
N SER A 61 2.05 8.46 -2.71
CA SER A 61 1.38 9.72 -2.32
C SER A 61 0.31 10.20 -3.30
N HIS A 62 0.28 9.67 -4.52
CA HIS A 62 -0.72 10.01 -5.54
C HIS A 62 -1.90 9.02 -5.59
N GLY A 63 -1.78 7.85 -4.97
CA GLY A 63 -2.85 6.86 -4.91
C GLY A 63 -2.41 5.42 -5.13
N ILE A 64 -3.41 4.58 -5.45
CA ILE A 64 -3.30 3.12 -5.51
C ILE A 64 -3.34 2.67 -6.98
N ARG A 65 -2.47 1.72 -7.31
CA ARG A 65 -2.51 0.99 -8.58
C ARG A 65 -2.54 -0.50 -8.30
N ILE A 66 -3.38 -1.26 -9.01
CA ILE A 66 -3.42 -2.73 -8.91
C ILE A 66 -3.21 -3.29 -10.31
N ALA A 67 -2.13 -4.03 -10.49
CA ALA A 67 -1.81 -4.70 -11.75
C ALA A 67 -2.12 -6.19 -11.66
N ALA A 68 -2.87 -6.71 -12.62
CA ALA A 68 -2.99 -8.15 -12.85
C ALA A 68 -1.80 -8.66 -13.67
N HIS A 69 -1.28 -9.84 -13.33
CA HIS A 69 -0.21 -10.49 -14.10
C HIS A 69 -0.71 -11.74 -14.82
N GLU A 70 -0.13 -12.04 -15.97
CA GLU A 70 -0.42 -13.29 -16.69
C GLU A 70 0.54 -14.43 -16.24
N PRO A 71 0.09 -15.70 -16.23
CA PRO A 71 0.95 -16.85 -15.95
C PRO A 71 2.12 -16.98 -16.93
N PHE A 72 3.29 -17.35 -16.41
CA PHE A 72 4.41 -17.75 -17.25
C PHE A 72 4.12 -19.11 -17.90
N THR A 73 4.14 -19.15 -19.23
CA THR A 73 3.81 -20.34 -20.03
C THR A 73 5.02 -21.26 -20.24
N SER A 74 6.10 -20.79 -20.89
CA SER A 74 7.32 -21.60 -21.11
C SER A 74 8.60 -20.76 -21.24
N ARG A 75 9.77 -21.37 -20.99
CA ARG A 75 11.08 -20.72 -21.20
C ARG A 75 11.30 -20.32 -22.66
N ALA A 76 10.90 -21.18 -23.61
CA ALA A 76 11.03 -20.91 -25.03
C ALA A 76 10.18 -19.70 -25.44
N GLU A 77 8.94 -19.61 -24.95
CA GLU A 77 8.01 -18.50 -25.23
C GLU A 77 8.42 -17.20 -24.52
N ALA A 78 8.99 -17.30 -23.31
CA ALA A 78 9.57 -16.15 -22.61
C ALA A 78 10.79 -15.55 -23.32
N ILE A 79 11.55 -16.38 -24.04
CA ILE A 79 12.75 -15.96 -24.79
C ILE A 79 12.40 -15.54 -26.22
N SER A 80 11.45 -16.21 -26.88
CA SER A 80 11.01 -15.89 -28.25
C SER A 80 9.97 -14.76 -28.33
N GLY A 81 9.39 -14.39 -27.19
CA GLY A 81 8.26 -13.48 -27.10
C GLY A 81 8.63 -12.00 -27.28
N SER A 82 8.56 -11.51 -28.52
CA SER A 82 8.11 -10.12 -28.77
C SER A 82 6.60 -10.01 -28.49
N LEU A 83 6.19 -10.17 -27.23
CA LEU A 83 4.80 -10.23 -26.71
C LEU A 83 4.40 -8.90 -26.04
N ASP A 84 4.73 -7.80 -26.71
CA ASP A 84 5.00 -6.47 -26.13
C ASP A 84 3.90 -5.83 -25.23
N VAL A 85 2.59 -6.03 -25.46
CA VAL A 85 1.54 -5.26 -24.72
C VAL A 85 0.31 -6.12 -24.40
N ARG A 86 0.48 -7.35 -23.90
CA ARG A 86 -0.69 -8.20 -23.61
C ARG A 86 -1.19 -8.00 -22.17
N ARG A 87 -2.19 -7.10 -22.09
CA ARG A 87 -3.33 -7.05 -21.16
C ARG A 87 -3.02 -7.12 -19.65
N ARG A 88 -2.28 -6.11 -19.17
CA ARG A 88 -2.30 -5.77 -17.74
C ARG A 88 -3.59 -5.00 -17.45
N ASN A 89 -4.57 -5.64 -16.84
CA ASN A 89 -5.67 -4.89 -16.24
C ASN A 89 -5.07 -4.06 -15.09
N LEU A 90 -5.01 -2.75 -15.29
CA LEU A 90 -4.52 -1.79 -14.32
C LEU A 90 -5.70 -1.05 -13.72
N ILE A 91 -5.98 -1.31 -12.46
CA ILE A 91 -6.92 -0.51 -11.68
C ILE A 91 -6.15 0.68 -11.13
N ILE A 92 -6.64 1.89 -11.39
CA ILE A 92 -6.04 3.14 -10.90
C ILE A 92 -7.05 3.82 -10.00
N GLU A 93 -6.61 4.16 -8.80
CA GLU A 93 -7.36 4.96 -7.84
C GLU A 93 -6.49 6.15 -7.43
N ASN A 94 -6.81 7.33 -7.95
CA ASN A 94 -6.10 8.56 -7.60
C ASN A 94 -6.66 9.15 -6.31
N LEU A 95 -5.76 9.69 -5.48
CA LEU A 95 -6.17 10.51 -4.35
C LEU A 95 -6.60 11.89 -4.84
N PRO A 96 -7.60 12.52 -4.22
CA PRO A 96 -8.01 13.88 -4.57
C PRO A 96 -6.88 14.88 -4.32
N GLU A 97 -6.07 14.64 -3.30
CA GLU A 97 -4.90 15.43 -2.96
C GLU A 97 -3.71 14.51 -2.65
N ARG A 98 -2.50 15.03 -2.85
CA ARG A 98 -1.27 14.27 -2.61
C ARG A 98 -1.04 14.09 -1.11
N LEU A 99 -0.83 12.86 -0.67
CA LEU A 99 -0.45 12.58 0.71
C LEU A 99 0.98 13.03 1.01
N LEU A 100 1.14 13.76 2.09
CA LEU A 100 2.40 14.21 2.64
C LEU A 100 2.80 13.36 3.84
N VAL A 101 4.09 13.40 4.19
CA VAL A 101 4.58 12.73 5.41
C VAL A 101 3.83 13.24 6.64
N SER A 102 3.50 14.54 6.69
CA SER A 102 2.71 15.16 7.77
C SER A 102 1.35 14.51 8.01
N ASP A 103 0.75 13.89 6.99
CA ASP A 103 -0.58 13.29 7.06
C ASP A 103 -0.54 11.87 7.64
N THR A 104 0.65 11.28 7.69
CA THR A 104 0.91 9.94 8.25
C THR A 104 1.01 9.99 9.77
N ASP A 105 0.82 8.84 10.42
CA ASP A 105 0.96 8.76 11.88
C ASP A 105 2.40 9.05 12.34
N GLU A 106 3.39 8.67 11.54
CA GLU A 106 4.80 9.02 11.75
C GLU A 106 5.02 10.53 11.64
N GLY A 107 4.43 11.19 10.65
CA GLY A 107 4.49 12.65 10.52
C GLY A 107 3.91 13.36 11.74
N LYS A 108 2.77 12.87 12.25
CA LYS A 108 2.17 13.39 13.49
C LYS A 108 3.09 13.15 14.69
N ALA A 109 3.77 12.01 14.76
CA ALA A 109 4.73 11.71 15.83
C ALA A 109 5.94 12.65 15.79
N ILE A 110 6.49 12.90 14.60
CA ILE A 110 7.58 13.85 14.37
C ILE A 110 7.14 15.26 14.76
N ALA A 111 5.95 15.70 14.33
CA ALA A 111 5.43 17.03 14.66
C ALA A 111 5.25 17.23 16.18
N ARG A 112 4.74 16.22 16.90
CA ARG A 112 4.68 16.22 18.36
C ARG A 112 6.07 16.35 18.98
N ARG A 113 7.03 15.54 18.50
CA ARG A 113 8.40 15.58 19.01
C ARG A 113 9.07 16.95 18.80
N ILE A 114 8.87 17.57 17.65
CA ILE A 114 9.36 18.93 17.37
C ILE A 114 8.76 19.93 18.36
N LYS A 115 7.46 19.87 18.61
CA LYS A 115 6.79 20.74 19.57
C LYS A 115 7.36 20.56 20.99
N ASP A 116 7.49 19.32 21.44
CA ASP A 116 7.98 19.01 22.79
C ASP A 116 9.44 19.48 22.97
N LEU A 117 10.29 19.28 21.96
CA LEU A 117 11.67 19.76 21.97
C LEU A 117 11.75 21.29 21.93
N GLY A 118 10.85 21.94 21.19
CA GLY A 118 10.74 23.41 21.17
C GLY A 118 10.39 23.97 22.55
N GLN A 119 9.38 23.40 23.21
CA GLN A 119 8.98 23.78 24.57
C GLN A 119 10.10 23.54 25.58
N LEU A 120 10.82 22.42 25.46
CA LEU A 120 11.98 22.12 26.30
C LEU A 120 13.08 23.17 26.12
N ALA A 121 13.39 23.54 24.87
CA ALA A 121 14.41 24.54 24.56
C ALA A 121 14.02 25.93 25.07
N GLU A 122 12.76 26.33 24.95
CA GLU A 122 12.24 27.59 25.50
C GLU A 122 12.32 27.62 27.02
N ALA A 123 11.87 26.56 27.69
CA ALA A 123 11.92 26.45 29.14
C ALA A 123 13.37 26.50 29.68
N TYR A 124 14.32 25.91 28.96
CA TYR A 124 15.74 26.02 29.28
C TYR A 124 16.25 27.47 29.12
N ARG A 125 15.96 28.13 28.00
CA ARG A 125 16.37 29.52 27.74
C ARG A 125 15.77 30.53 28.70
N ALA A 126 14.54 30.30 29.15
CA ALA A 126 13.85 31.13 30.14
C ALA A 126 14.32 30.86 31.58
N GLY A 127 15.19 29.86 31.80
CA GLY A 127 15.69 29.49 33.12
C GLY A 127 14.70 28.70 33.98
N HIS A 128 13.58 28.23 33.40
CA HIS A 128 12.62 27.36 34.09
C HIS A 128 13.15 25.95 34.31
N ILE A 129 14.05 25.48 33.44
CA ILE A 129 14.72 24.18 33.54
C ILE A 129 16.22 24.44 33.57
N ARG A 130 16.92 23.86 34.55
CA ARG A 130 18.39 23.92 34.64
C ARG A 130 19.00 22.70 33.98
N GLN A 131 20.24 22.84 33.50
CA GLN A 131 21.02 21.69 33.06
C GLN A 131 21.14 20.69 34.21
N GLY A 132 20.79 19.43 33.97
CA GLY A 132 21.05 18.37 34.93
C GLY A 132 22.56 18.22 35.09
N THR A 133 23.08 18.47 36.29
CA THR A 133 24.43 18.05 36.65
C THR A 133 24.39 16.55 36.92
N GLU A 134 25.05 15.77 36.07
CA GLU A 134 25.35 14.37 36.39
C GLU A 134 26.25 14.34 37.64
N ASN A 135 25.83 13.57 38.65
CA ASN A 135 26.65 13.17 39.80
C ASN A 135 26.98 11.68 39.64
#